data_AF-A0A4S9WUL1-F1
#
_entry.id   AF-A0A4S9WUL1-F1
#
_cell.length_a   1.000
_cell.length_b   1.000
_cell.length_c   1.000
_cell.angle_alpha   90.00
_cell.angle_beta   90.00
_cell.angle_gamma   90.00
#
_symmetry.space_group_name_H-M   'P 1'
#
loop_
_entity.id
_entity.type
_entity.pdbx_description
1 polymer ?
#
loop_
_entity_poly.entity_id
_entity_poly.type
_entity_poly.pdbx_seq_one_letter_code
_entity_poly.pdbx_strand_id
1 'polypeptide(L)'
;MSSSSVSIVEAPISLLQNLLSTGAVTSTKLCALYLHRISTYDARGLFFNSVPLLNPNLSAEPAASDARRASGKLLSKLVGIPYTLKDGFKYLVQLLLTAAFSSDSSNGAATSTAASFAAFGLGSETVSSGRSPASNNGLICYTPSRGVISRRGLWPLYVTCDVVVPLTRTVEDMLAVLEVITQPDPETIGEFWRDQCTVTLPKASNLEGDFSRLCDAHSLQGKRLAVPKMYTEGISDTSNFRAPFVSVETSSTCHWGNKSLESEIINFNM
;
A
#
# COMPACT_ATOMS: atom_id res chain seq x y z
N MET A 1 -3.99 -37.91 -3.84
CA MET A 1 -4.51 -36.62 -4.36
C MET A 1 -3.35 -35.64 -4.37
N SER A 2 -2.93 -35.16 -5.54
CA SER A 2 -1.81 -34.22 -5.66
C SER A 2 -2.20 -32.91 -4.99
N SER A 3 -1.49 -32.51 -3.91
CA SER A 3 -1.68 -31.20 -3.30
C SER A 3 -1.12 -30.15 -4.26
N SER A 4 -1.97 -29.55 -5.09
CA SER A 4 -1.59 -28.35 -5.82
C SER A 4 -1.10 -27.31 -4.81
N SER A 5 0.18 -26.93 -4.88
CA SER A 5 0.76 -25.94 -3.98
C SER A 5 0.07 -24.60 -4.20
N VAL A 6 -0.63 -24.08 -3.19
CA VAL A 6 -1.20 -22.74 -3.22
C VAL A 6 -0.06 -21.72 -3.31
N SER A 7 0.02 -21.00 -4.42
CA SER A 7 0.95 -19.87 -4.55
C SER A 7 0.33 -18.61 -3.99
N ILE A 8 1.09 -17.90 -3.15
CA ILE A 8 0.72 -16.57 -2.61
C ILE A 8 1.33 -15.42 -3.42
N VAL A 9 2.17 -15.73 -4.40
CA VAL A 9 2.82 -14.73 -5.27
C VAL A 9 1.82 -14.23 -6.27
N GLU A 10 1.65 -12.90 -6.34
CA GLU A 10 0.63 -12.24 -7.19
C GLU A 10 -0.82 -12.73 -6.93
N ALA A 11 -1.07 -13.37 -5.77
CA ALA A 11 -2.40 -13.84 -5.45
C ALA A 11 -3.32 -12.66 -5.11
N PRO A 12 -4.47 -12.49 -5.81
CA PRO A 12 -5.44 -11.47 -5.47
C PRO A 12 -6.15 -11.81 -4.16
N ILE A 13 -6.63 -10.80 -3.45
CA ILE A 13 -7.37 -10.95 -2.18
C ILE A 13 -8.59 -11.85 -2.37
N SER A 14 -9.27 -11.77 -3.52
CA SER A 14 -10.42 -12.62 -3.85
C SER A 14 -10.07 -14.12 -3.88
N LEU A 15 -8.91 -14.49 -4.43
CA LEU A 15 -8.40 -15.86 -4.39
C LEU A 15 -8.07 -16.29 -2.96
N LEU A 16 -7.37 -15.45 -2.19
CA LEU A 16 -7.02 -15.76 -0.80
C LEU A 16 -8.27 -15.95 0.07
N GLN A 17 -9.28 -15.10 -0.11
CA GLN A 17 -10.58 -15.25 0.55
C GLN A 17 -11.28 -16.55 0.15
N ASN A 18 -11.26 -16.92 -1.13
CA ASN A 18 -11.83 -18.18 -1.58
C ASN A 18 -11.14 -19.39 -0.91
N LEU A 19 -9.81 -19.39 -0.88
CA LEU A 19 -9.02 -20.46 -0.24
C LEU A 19 -9.28 -20.54 1.27
N LEU A 20 -9.45 -19.41 1.96
CA LEU A 20 -9.83 -19.37 3.37
C LEU A 20 -11.27 -19.89 3.58
N SER A 21 -12.20 -19.51 2.72
CA SER A 21 -13.61 -19.89 2.83
C SER A 21 -13.87 -21.38 2.57
N THR A 22 -13.10 -21.98 1.67
CA THR A 22 -13.16 -23.41 1.32
C THR A 22 -12.37 -24.28 2.30
N GLY A 23 -11.60 -23.68 3.20
CA GLY A 23 -10.69 -24.39 4.10
C GLY A 23 -9.44 -24.95 3.40
N ALA A 24 -9.18 -24.59 2.14
CA ALA A 24 -7.98 -24.98 1.41
C ALA A 24 -6.70 -24.40 2.03
N VAL A 25 -6.81 -23.24 2.71
CA VAL A 25 -5.76 -22.66 3.55
C VAL A 25 -6.39 -22.07 4.81
N THR A 26 -5.63 -22.04 5.92
CA THR A 26 -6.01 -21.30 7.13
C THR A 26 -5.28 -19.96 7.18
N SER A 27 -5.79 -18.98 7.94
CA SER A 27 -5.11 -17.71 8.18
C SER A 27 -3.74 -17.93 8.81
N THR A 28 -3.62 -18.89 9.73
CA THR A 28 -2.33 -19.28 10.33
C THR A 28 -1.35 -19.79 9.28
N LYS A 29 -1.80 -20.68 8.37
CA LYS A 29 -0.96 -21.19 7.29
C LYS A 29 -0.59 -20.10 6.29
N LEU A 30 -1.52 -19.23 5.94
CA LEU A 30 -1.30 -18.10 5.05
C LEU A 30 -0.26 -17.13 5.63
N CYS A 31 -0.39 -16.79 6.93
CA CYS A 31 0.60 -15.99 7.65
C CYS A 31 1.99 -16.64 7.62
N ALA A 32 2.08 -17.95 7.86
CA ALA A 32 3.36 -18.67 7.80
C ALA A 32 3.99 -18.64 6.40
N LEU A 33 3.19 -18.70 5.33
CA LEU A 33 3.69 -18.60 3.95
C LEU A 33 4.30 -17.21 3.67
N TYR A 34 3.65 -16.14 4.12
CA TYR A 34 4.19 -14.78 3.99
C TYR A 34 5.46 -14.57 4.84
N LEU A 35 5.47 -15.05 6.09
CA LEU A 35 6.66 -14.98 6.95
C LEU A 35 7.84 -15.75 6.38
N HIS A 36 7.59 -16.90 5.73
CA HIS A 36 8.63 -17.63 5.03
C HIS A 36 9.22 -16.80 3.88
N ARG A 37 8.40 -16.11 3.09
CA ARG A 37 8.89 -15.20 2.03
C ARG A 37 9.68 -14.03 2.60
N ILE A 38 9.18 -13.36 3.64
CA ILE A 38 9.89 -12.28 4.34
C ILE A 38 11.25 -12.78 4.83
N SER A 39 11.30 -13.91 5.53
CA SER A 39 12.57 -14.49 5.98
C SER A 39 13.51 -14.84 4.84
N THR A 40 12.98 -15.24 3.68
CA THR A 40 13.79 -15.69 2.54
C THR A 40 14.37 -14.50 1.79
N TYR A 41 13.57 -13.47 1.50
CA TYR A 41 13.95 -12.40 0.59
C TYR A 41 14.24 -11.07 1.29
N ASP A 42 13.52 -10.75 2.37
CA ASP A 42 13.65 -9.48 3.08
C ASP A 42 14.79 -9.50 4.09
N ALA A 43 14.92 -10.62 4.83
CA ALA A 43 15.84 -10.71 5.97
C ALA A 43 17.15 -11.49 5.71
N ARG A 44 17.18 -12.43 4.74
CA ARG A 44 18.35 -13.29 4.49
C ARG A 44 18.84 -13.32 3.05
N GLY A 45 17.97 -12.99 2.10
CA GLY A 45 18.24 -13.11 0.66
C GLY A 45 18.67 -11.79 0.06
N LEU A 46 17.75 -11.14 -0.65
CA LEU A 46 18.00 -9.90 -1.37
C LEU A 46 18.09 -8.66 -0.46
N PHE A 47 17.86 -8.84 0.85
CA PHE A 47 17.94 -7.80 1.88
C PHE A 47 17.14 -6.55 1.52
N PHE A 48 15.88 -6.75 1.08
CA PHE A 48 14.98 -5.64 0.77
C PHE A 48 14.74 -4.71 1.97
N ASN A 49 14.89 -5.20 3.21
CA ASN A 49 14.72 -4.45 4.46
C ASN A 49 13.38 -3.69 4.54
N SER A 50 12.33 -4.25 3.93
CA SER A 50 11.01 -3.64 3.80
C SER A 50 10.09 -3.94 4.98
N VAL A 51 10.37 -4.97 5.78
CA VAL A 51 9.61 -5.36 6.97
C VAL A 51 10.55 -5.39 8.19
N PRO A 52 10.89 -4.22 8.76
CA PRO A 52 11.82 -4.14 9.89
C PRO A 52 11.26 -4.73 11.18
N LEU A 53 9.93 -4.82 11.27
CA LEU A 53 9.22 -5.23 12.47
C LEU A 53 8.10 -6.21 12.12
N LEU A 54 8.03 -7.27 12.90
CA LEU A 54 6.96 -8.24 12.86
C LEU A 54 5.99 -7.97 14.01
N ASN A 55 4.70 -8.14 13.77
CA ASN A 55 3.69 -8.06 14.82
C ASN A 55 3.98 -9.14 15.89
N PRO A 56 4.15 -8.81 17.18
CA PRO A 56 4.42 -9.80 18.22
C PRO A 56 3.28 -10.82 18.38
N ASN A 57 2.07 -10.52 17.90
CA ASN A 57 0.88 -11.37 18.01
C ASN A 57 0.63 -12.26 16.77
N LEU A 58 1.62 -12.44 15.89
CA LEU A 58 1.49 -13.26 14.66
C LEU A 58 1.10 -14.72 14.89
N SER A 59 1.25 -15.25 16.11
CA SER A 59 0.76 -16.58 16.49
C SER A 59 -0.72 -16.59 16.90
N ALA A 60 -1.21 -15.51 17.52
CA ALA A 60 -2.53 -15.44 18.12
C ALA A 60 -3.60 -14.85 17.18
N GLU A 61 -3.28 -13.79 16.44
CA GLU A 61 -4.26 -13.10 15.59
C GLU A 61 -4.76 -13.97 14.41
N PRO A 62 -3.90 -14.69 13.66
CA PRO A 62 -4.36 -15.58 12.61
C PRO A 62 -5.18 -16.75 13.16
N ALA A 63 -4.78 -17.33 14.29
CA ALA A 63 -5.53 -18.39 14.95
C ALA A 63 -6.91 -17.92 15.42
N ALA A 64 -7.02 -16.69 15.93
CA ALA A 64 -8.30 -16.08 16.28
C ALA A 64 -9.18 -15.82 15.05
N SER A 65 -8.59 -15.48 13.90
CA SER A 65 -9.30 -15.40 12.61
C SER A 65 -9.84 -16.76 12.17
N ASP A 66 -9.01 -17.81 12.27
CA ASP A 66 -9.43 -19.18 11.97
C ASP A 66 -10.59 -19.64 12.86
N ALA A 67 -10.52 -19.36 14.17
CA ALA A 67 -11.60 -19.68 15.12
C ALA A 67 -12.90 -18.91 14.80
N ARG A 68 -12.81 -17.62 14.43
CA ARG A 68 -13.97 -16.83 13.99
C ARG A 68 -14.61 -17.45 12.75
N ARG A 69 -13.81 -17.92 11.80
CA ARG A 69 -14.29 -18.60 10.59
C ARG A 69 -14.99 -19.92 10.90
N ALA A 70 -14.40 -20.75 11.76
CA ALA A 70 -15.01 -22.01 12.20
C ALA A 70 -16.34 -21.80 12.92
N SER A 71 -16.53 -20.66 13.61
CA SER A 71 -17.77 -20.33 14.32
C SER A 71 -18.94 -19.89 13.40
N GLY A 72 -18.73 -19.77 12.09
CA GLY A 72 -19.77 -19.39 11.14
C GLY A 72 -20.26 -17.93 11.25
N LYS A 73 -19.50 -17.06 11.93
CA LYS A 73 -19.80 -15.62 12.00
C LYS A 73 -19.71 -14.98 10.62
N LEU A 74 -20.51 -13.93 10.37
CA LEU A 74 -20.31 -13.07 9.20
C LEU A 74 -18.94 -12.38 9.32
N LEU A 75 -18.12 -12.49 8.27
CA LEU A 75 -16.76 -11.96 8.24
C LEU A 75 -16.62 -10.89 7.17
N SER A 76 -15.85 -9.84 7.46
CA SER A 76 -15.47 -8.86 6.45
C SER A 76 -14.53 -9.47 5.40
N LYS A 77 -14.44 -8.82 4.23
CA LYS A 77 -13.61 -9.24 3.08
C LYS A 77 -12.11 -9.31 3.37
N LEU A 78 -11.64 -8.82 4.52
CA LEU A 78 -10.23 -8.83 4.91
C LEU A 78 -9.92 -9.71 6.13
N VAL A 79 -10.92 -10.37 6.74
CA VAL A 79 -10.65 -11.24 7.89
C VAL A 79 -9.68 -12.34 7.48
N GLY A 80 -8.54 -12.40 8.18
CA GLY A 80 -7.53 -13.44 7.98
C GLY A 80 -6.55 -13.20 6.85
N ILE A 81 -6.60 -12.03 6.22
CA ILE A 81 -5.70 -11.60 5.15
C ILE A 81 -4.52 -10.82 5.75
N PRO A 82 -3.27 -11.28 5.61
CA PRO A 82 -2.10 -10.55 6.09
C PRO A 82 -1.81 -9.29 5.27
N TYR A 83 -1.39 -8.21 5.92
CA TYR A 83 -1.01 -6.92 5.32
C TYR A 83 0.23 -6.34 6.00
N THR A 84 0.92 -5.40 5.35
CA THR A 84 1.97 -4.58 5.97
C THR A 84 1.48 -3.17 6.25
N LEU A 85 2.04 -2.54 7.28
CA LEU A 85 1.68 -1.19 7.71
C LEU A 85 2.93 -0.35 7.81
N LYS A 86 2.93 0.83 7.19
CA LYS A 86 4.00 1.81 7.32
C LYS A 86 4.18 2.17 8.79
N ASP A 87 5.41 2.39 9.18
CA ASP A 87 5.79 2.86 10.50
C ASP A 87 5.36 4.31 10.85
N GLY A 88 4.51 4.92 10.02
CA GLY A 88 3.85 6.18 10.34
C GLY A 88 2.54 5.98 11.10
N PHE A 89 2.07 4.76 11.32
CA PHE A 89 0.88 4.50 12.15
C PHE A 89 1.32 4.23 13.59
N LYS A 90 0.41 4.15 14.56
CA LYS A 90 0.74 3.93 15.99
C LYS A 90 1.26 2.51 16.27
N TYR A 91 2.40 2.16 15.68
CA TYR A 91 3.32 1.02 15.86
C TYR A 91 4.69 1.53 15.33
N LEU A 92 5.81 1.29 16.02
CA LEU A 92 7.04 2.14 16.03
C LEU A 92 8.29 1.60 15.27
N VAL A 93 9.01 2.51 14.59
CA VAL A 93 10.37 2.58 13.96
C VAL A 93 10.59 2.28 12.43
N GLN A 94 11.11 3.31 11.74
CA GLN A 94 11.43 3.56 10.31
C GLN A 94 12.72 2.85 9.80
N LEU A 95 12.87 2.52 8.49
CA LEU A 95 14.11 2.63 7.64
C LEU A 95 14.04 2.11 6.15
N LEU A 96 14.87 2.72 5.28
CA LEU A 96 15.52 2.48 3.92
C LEU A 96 15.23 1.25 2.99
N LEU A 97 15.29 1.22 1.63
CA LEU A 97 15.14 2.13 0.44
C LEU A 97 14.90 1.26 -0.84
N THR A 98 13.72 1.37 -1.48
CA THR A 98 13.51 1.28 -2.95
C THR A 98 12.68 2.50 -3.36
N ALA A 99 13.24 3.70 -3.21
CA ALA A 99 12.49 4.93 -3.02
C ALA A 99 13.05 6.11 -3.86
N ALA A 100 12.20 7.07 -4.24
CA ALA A 100 12.63 8.40 -4.67
C ALA A 100 13.20 9.17 -3.48
N PHE A 101 14.32 9.86 -3.69
CA PHE A 101 15.15 10.40 -2.60
C PHE A 101 14.45 11.44 -1.71
N SER A 102 13.53 12.25 -2.26
CA SER A 102 12.99 13.44 -1.56
C SER A 102 11.60 13.28 -0.93
N SER A 103 10.75 12.35 -1.38
CA SER A 103 9.42 12.11 -0.79
C SER A 103 8.90 10.72 -1.12
N ASP A 104 9.36 9.73 -0.35
CA ASP A 104 9.04 8.32 -0.54
C ASP A 104 9.10 7.54 0.79
N SER A 105 8.42 8.07 1.81
CA SER A 105 8.50 7.48 3.15
C SER A 105 7.71 6.18 3.32
N SER A 106 6.84 5.81 2.37
CA SER A 106 6.15 4.50 2.34
C SER A 106 6.87 3.43 1.52
N ASN A 107 8.18 3.56 1.28
CA ASN A 107 8.98 2.58 0.54
C ASN A 107 8.79 1.14 1.03
N GLY A 108 8.99 0.83 2.31
CA GLY A 108 8.83 -0.54 2.82
C GLY A 108 7.42 -1.12 2.60
N ALA A 109 6.37 -0.30 2.73
CA ALA A 109 5.01 -0.73 2.44
C ALA A 109 4.81 -1.06 0.94
N ALA A 110 5.43 -0.29 0.05
CA ALA A 110 5.39 -0.58 -1.38
C ALA A 110 6.25 -1.79 -1.76
N THR A 111 7.51 -1.87 -1.32
CA THR A 111 8.40 -3.01 -1.60
C THR A 111 7.78 -4.31 -1.10
N SER A 112 7.26 -4.33 0.13
CA SER A 112 6.63 -5.53 0.71
C SER A 112 5.36 -5.94 -0.03
N THR A 113 4.58 -4.98 -0.54
CA THR A 113 3.40 -5.27 -1.36
C THR A 113 3.80 -5.83 -2.73
N ALA A 114 4.76 -5.21 -3.42
CA ALA A 114 5.22 -5.67 -4.73
C ALA A 114 5.91 -7.04 -4.66
N ALA A 115 6.70 -7.30 -3.63
CA ALA A 115 7.39 -8.57 -3.43
C ALA A 115 6.47 -9.70 -2.89
N SER A 116 5.16 -9.46 -2.76
CA SER A 116 4.20 -10.40 -2.16
C SER A 116 4.64 -10.88 -0.76
N PHE A 117 5.11 -9.97 0.09
CA PHE A 117 5.36 -10.22 1.52
C PHE A 117 4.11 -10.05 2.37
N ALA A 118 3.08 -9.40 1.81
CA ALA A 118 1.72 -9.45 2.29
C ALA A 118 0.72 -9.29 1.14
N ALA A 119 -0.57 -9.45 1.42
CA ALA A 119 -1.60 -9.33 0.39
C ALA A 119 -1.74 -7.89 -0.10
N PHE A 120 -1.65 -6.91 0.81
CA PHE A 120 -1.64 -5.47 0.52
C PHE A 120 -0.80 -4.71 1.56
N GLY A 121 -0.56 -3.43 1.31
CA GLY A 121 0.16 -2.53 2.22
C GLY A 121 -0.65 -1.29 2.55
N LEU A 122 -0.37 -0.69 3.71
CA LEU A 122 -0.93 0.60 4.12
C LEU A 122 0.19 1.60 4.35
N GLY A 123 0.15 2.70 3.62
CA GLY A 123 1.07 3.83 3.68
C GLY A 123 0.39 5.13 4.13
N SER A 124 1.13 6.22 4.02
CA SER A 124 0.62 7.57 4.24
C SER A 124 1.30 8.57 3.31
N GLU A 125 0.58 9.61 2.93
CA GLU A 125 1.07 10.66 2.05
C GLU A 125 0.84 12.04 2.64
N THR A 126 1.88 12.87 2.55
CA THR A 126 1.85 14.31 2.85
C THR A 126 2.10 15.14 1.59
N VAL A 127 3.05 14.70 0.74
CA VAL A 127 3.38 15.35 -0.55
C VAL A 127 3.25 14.33 -1.68
N SER A 128 4.14 13.34 -1.73
CA SER A 128 4.08 12.22 -2.70
C SER A 128 4.48 10.89 -2.09
N SER A 129 4.55 10.81 -0.75
CA SER A 129 5.09 9.66 -0.03
C SER A 129 4.29 8.36 -0.17
N GLY A 130 3.13 8.36 -0.82
CA GLY A 130 2.38 7.17 -1.22
C GLY A 130 2.49 6.88 -2.72
N ARG A 131 2.29 7.89 -3.58
CA ARG A 131 2.31 7.75 -5.04
C ARG A 131 3.71 7.49 -5.61
N SER A 132 4.74 8.14 -5.08
CA SER A 132 6.14 7.90 -5.48
C SER A 132 6.56 6.44 -5.25
N PRO A 133 6.43 5.87 -4.03
CA PRO A 133 6.79 4.47 -3.80
C PRO A 133 6.00 3.52 -4.69
N ALA A 134 4.70 3.80 -4.87
CA ALA A 134 3.84 2.96 -5.69
C ALA A 134 4.29 2.93 -7.16
N SER A 135 4.63 4.10 -7.72
CA SER A 135 5.13 4.19 -9.09
C SER A 135 6.42 3.39 -9.28
N ASN A 136 7.36 3.50 -8.34
CA ASN A 136 8.66 2.80 -8.42
C ASN A 136 8.53 1.28 -8.26
N ASN A 137 7.45 0.80 -7.64
CA ASN A 137 7.22 -0.61 -7.36
C ASN A 137 6.08 -1.22 -8.21
N GLY A 138 5.55 -0.49 -9.19
CA GLY A 138 4.48 -0.98 -10.09
C GLY A 138 3.15 -1.24 -9.39
N LEU A 139 2.78 -0.44 -8.39
CA LEU A 139 1.58 -0.65 -7.57
C LEU A 139 0.45 0.34 -7.86
N ILE A 140 -0.76 -0.08 -7.52
CA ILE A 140 -1.93 0.79 -7.41
C ILE A 140 -1.90 1.48 -6.04
N CYS A 141 -2.09 2.80 -6.05
CA CYS A 141 -2.06 3.68 -4.89
C CYS A 141 -3.25 4.63 -4.94
N TYR A 142 -3.98 4.75 -3.83
CA TYR A 142 -5.13 5.65 -3.72
C TYR A 142 -4.89 6.69 -2.64
N THR A 143 -4.82 7.96 -3.05
CA THR A 143 -4.74 9.12 -2.16
C THR A 143 -6.12 9.74 -2.01
N PRO A 144 -6.81 9.54 -0.87
CA PRO A 144 -8.20 9.92 -0.71
C PRO A 144 -8.41 11.43 -0.64
N SER A 145 -9.65 11.86 -0.91
CA SER A 145 -10.12 13.20 -0.52
C SER A 145 -10.12 13.36 1.02
N ARG A 146 -10.09 14.61 1.49
CA ARG A 146 -10.04 14.96 2.91
C ARG A 146 -11.21 14.32 3.69
N GLY A 147 -10.89 13.63 4.77
CA GLY A 147 -11.88 13.03 5.68
C GLY A 147 -12.54 11.74 5.20
N VAL A 148 -12.15 11.20 4.02
CA VAL A 148 -12.68 9.93 3.51
C VAL A 148 -12.15 8.72 4.29
N ILE A 149 -10.87 8.72 4.65
CA ILE A 149 -10.25 7.70 5.51
C ILE A 149 -9.79 8.39 6.79
N SER A 150 -10.20 7.86 7.94
CA SER A 150 -9.69 8.31 9.24
C SER A 150 -8.17 8.11 9.29
N ARG A 151 -7.47 9.15 9.72
CA ARG A 151 -6.03 9.17 9.97
C ARG A 151 -5.72 9.22 11.47
N ARG A 152 -6.72 9.05 12.33
CA ARG A 152 -6.51 8.94 13.78
C ARG A 152 -5.56 7.77 14.05
N GLY A 153 -4.47 8.06 14.77
CA GLY A 153 -3.39 7.10 14.99
C GLY A 153 -2.29 7.10 13.93
N LEU A 154 -2.38 7.96 12.90
CA LEU A 154 -1.26 8.29 12.02
C LEU A 154 -0.39 9.37 12.67
N TRP A 155 0.91 9.15 12.70
CA TRP A 155 1.92 10.15 13.06
C TRP A 155 1.86 11.32 12.06
N PRO A 156 1.57 12.54 12.53
CA PRO A 156 1.41 13.69 11.66
C PRO A 156 2.77 14.20 11.16
N LEU A 157 2.79 14.76 9.96
CA LEU A 157 3.88 15.58 9.42
C LEU A 157 3.35 16.98 9.10
N TYR A 158 2.44 17.08 8.14
CA TYR A 158 1.68 18.31 7.88
C TYR A 158 0.20 18.00 7.97
N VAL A 159 -0.42 18.32 9.11
CA VAL A 159 -1.81 17.96 9.46
C VAL A 159 -2.85 18.45 8.45
N THR A 160 -2.51 19.40 7.58
CA THR A 160 -3.38 19.87 6.49
C THR A 160 -3.29 19.02 5.22
N CYS A 161 -2.25 18.19 5.08
CA CYS A 161 -1.97 17.39 3.89
C CYS A 161 -2.01 15.88 4.15
N ASP A 162 -1.74 15.44 5.38
CA ASP A 162 -1.59 14.01 5.70
C ASP A 162 -2.84 13.18 5.42
N VAL A 163 -2.68 12.09 4.66
CA VAL A 163 -3.71 11.09 4.36
C VAL A 163 -3.18 9.66 4.47
N VAL A 164 -4.06 8.71 4.80
CA VAL A 164 -3.80 7.26 4.72
C VAL A 164 -3.87 6.81 3.26
N VAL A 165 -2.96 5.93 2.84
CA VAL A 165 -2.83 5.50 1.45
C VAL A 165 -2.72 3.98 1.37
N PRO A 166 -3.76 3.24 0.95
CA PRO A 166 -3.63 1.84 0.61
C PRO A 166 -2.75 1.63 -0.64
N LEU A 167 -2.02 0.51 -0.65
CA LEU A 167 -1.13 0.06 -1.71
C LEU A 167 -1.49 -1.38 -2.07
N THR A 168 -1.75 -1.65 -3.34
CA THR A 168 -2.19 -2.97 -3.83
C THR A 168 -1.60 -3.26 -5.20
N ARG A 169 -1.58 -4.54 -5.60
CA ARG A 169 -1.11 -4.96 -6.94
C ARG A 169 -2.18 -4.82 -8.02
N THR A 170 -3.46 -4.84 -7.65
CA THR A 170 -4.59 -4.76 -8.58
C THR A 170 -5.63 -3.74 -8.11
N VAL A 171 -6.41 -3.19 -9.05
CA VAL A 171 -7.54 -2.30 -8.72
C VAL A 171 -8.64 -3.05 -7.95
N GLU A 172 -8.84 -4.35 -8.23
CA GLU A 172 -9.81 -5.17 -7.49
C GLU A 172 -9.46 -5.27 -6.01
N ASP A 173 -8.18 -5.54 -5.69
CA ASP A 173 -7.69 -5.55 -4.31
C ASP A 173 -7.85 -4.18 -3.65
N MET A 174 -7.59 -3.09 -4.39
CA MET A 174 -7.78 -1.73 -3.90
C MET A 174 -9.23 -1.50 -3.43
N LEU A 175 -10.19 -1.89 -4.26
CA LEU A 175 -11.61 -1.72 -3.95
C LEU A 175 -12.04 -2.58 -2.76
N ALA A 176 -11.53 -3.81 -2.64
CA ALA A 176 -11.77 -4.67 -1.49
C ALA A 176 -11.20 -4.09 -0.18
N VAL A 177 -10.02 -3.44 -0.26
CA VAL A 177 -9.42 -2.75 0.88
C VAL A 177 -10.25 -1.52 1.27
N LEU A 178 -10.61 -0.68 0.31
CA LEU A 178 -11.37 0.56 0.54
C LEU A 178 -12.70 0.29 1.22
N GLU A 179 -13.45 -0.72 0.78
CA GLU A 179 -14.73 -1.11 1.39
C GLU A 179 -14.62 -1.36 2.91
N VAL A 180 -13.46 -1.83 3.39
CA VAL A 180 -13.23 -2.06 4.82
C VAL A 180 -12.69 -0.83 5.54
N ILE A 181 -11.85 -0.01 4.91
CA ILE A 181 -11.15 1.09 5.61
C ILE A 181 -11.84 2.46 5.48
N THR A 182 -12.81 2.63 4.58
CA THR A 182 -13.58 3.90 4.43
C THR A 182 -14.77 4.00 5.38
N GLN A 183 -14.66 3.40 6.58
CA GLN A 183 -15.73 3.39 7.57
C GLN A 183 -15.73 4.70 8.39
N PRO A 184 -16.90 5.21 8.80
CA PRO A 184 -16.97 6.37 9.68
C PRO A 184 -16.25 6.12 11.01
N ASP A 185 -15.43 7.08 11.42
CA ASP A 185 -14.80 7.08 12.74
C ASP A 185 -15.45 8.18 13.60
N PRO A 186 -16.19 7.83 14.67
CA PRO A 186 -16.91 8.83 15.47
C PRO A 186 -15.96 9.76 16.24
N GLU A 187 -14.70 9.36 16.45
CA GLU A 187 -13.69 10.20 17.10
C GLU A 187 -12.95 11.05 16.06
N THR A 188 -12.92 12.35 16.26
CA THR A 188 -12.23 13.33 15.40
C THR A 188 -10.92 13.85 16.00
N ILE A 189 -10.59 13.44 17.23
CA ILE A 189 -9.41 13.94 17.93
C ILE A 189 -8.11 13.63 17.16
N GLY A 190 -7.27 14.66 17.00
CA GLY A 190 -6.03 14.57 16.22
C GLY A 190 -6.23 14.68 14.71
N GLU A 191 -7.47 14.87 14.23
CA GLU A 191 -7.77 15.00 12.81
C GLU A 191 -8.21 16.39 12.41
N PHE A 192 -7.22 17.24 12.07
CA PHE A 192 -7.45 18.64 11.71
C PHE A 192 -8.67 18.88 10.80
N TRP A 193 -8.82 18.15 9.70
CA TRP A 193 -9.93 18.32 8.75
C TRP A 193 -11.31 17.91 9.28
N ARG A 194 -11.40 16.85 10.11
CA ARG A 194 -12.68 16.37 10.65
C ARG A 194 -13.08 17.09 11.94
N ASP A 195 -12.12 17.66 12.64
CA ASP A 195 -12.31 18.34 13.92
C ASP A 195 -12.63 19.85 13.77
N GLN A 196 -12.13 20.48 12.69
CA GLN A 196 -12.39 21.89 12.42
C GLN A 196 -13.86 22.17 12.06
N CYS A 197 -14.32 23.39 12.35
CA CYS A 197 -15.72 23.82 12.16
C CYS A 197 -15.94 24.84 11.03
N THR A 198 -14.90 25.16 10.26
CA THR A 198 -14.93 26.25 9.27
C THR A 198 -15.34 25.77 7.86
N VAL A 199 -14.85 24.60 7.46
CA VAL A 199 -15.06 24.00 6.14
C VAL A 199 -15.97 22.79 6.28
N THR A 200 -17.07 22.76 5.54
CA THR A 200 -17.93 21.58 5.50
C THR A 200 -17.30 20.51 4.60
N LEU A 201 -17.09 19.30 5.14
CA LEU A 201 -16.61 18.16 4.38
C LEU A 201 -17.75 17.21 4.00
N PRO A 202 -17.67 16.53 2.83
CA PRO A 202 -18.55 15.41 2.53
C PRO A 202 -18.38 14.31 3.58
N LYS A 203 -19.48 13.68 4.00
CA LYS A 203 -19.43 12.57 4.95
C LYS A 203 -18.86 11.32 4.28
N ALA A 204 -17.96 10.61 4.98
CA ALA A 204 -17.45 9.31 4.53
C ALA A 204 -18.57 8.27 4.32
N SER A 205 -19.67 8.35 5.08
CA SER A 205 -20.87 7.51 4.92
C SER A 205 -21.51 7.61 3.53
N ASN A 206 -21.25 8.69 2.77
CA ASN A 206 -21.73 8.81 1.39
C ASN A 206 -21.01 7.86 0.43
N LEU A 207 -19.95 7.20 0.89
CA LEU A 207 -19.19 6.19 0.16
C LEU A 207 -19.62 4.77 0.56
N GLU A 208 -20.60 4.59 1.44
CA GLU A 208 -21.10 3.26 1.82
C GLU A 208 -21.63 2.48 0.59
N GLY A 209 -21.27 1.20 0.52
CA GLY A 209 -21.74 0.29 -0.51
C GLY A 209 -20.67 -0.67 -1.01
N ASP A 210 -21.03 -1.48 -1.99
CA ASP A 210 -20.11 -2.39 -2.67
C ASP A 210 -19.23 -1.61 -3.64
N PHE A 211 -17.92 -1.65 -3.47
CA PHE A 211 -16.97 -0.93 -4.33
C PHE A 211 -16.68 -1.70 -5.61
N SER A 212 -16.99 -3.01 -5.66
CA SER A 212 -16.77 -3.84 -6.84
C SER A 212 -17.53 -3.35 -8.07
N ARG A 213 -18.65 -2.64 -7.88
CA ARG A 213 -19.42 -1.98 -8.95
C ARG A 213 -18.65 -0.91 -9.71
N LEU A 214 -17.52 -0.44 -9.19
CA LEU A 214 -16.63 0.52 -9.85
C LEU A 214 -15.70 -0.16 -10.86
N CYS A 215 -15.60 -1.50 -10.86
CA CYS A 215 -14.88 -2.26 -11.89
C CYS A 215 -15.69 -2.31 -13.18
N ASP A 216 -15.60 -1.27 -14.01
CA ASP A 216 -16.17 -1.22 -15.34
C ASP A 216 -15.11 -0.93 -16.40
N ALA A 217 -14.86 -1.91 -17.28
CA ALA A 217 -13.90 -1.81 -18.38
C ALA A 217 -14.31 -0.76 -19.43
N HIS A 218 -15.58 -0.36 -19.48
CA HIS A 218 -16.11 0.63 -20.41
C HIS A 218 -16.24 2.03 -19.79
N SER A 219 -15.85 2.21 -18.53
CA SER A 219 -16.04 3.46 -17.77
C SER A 219 -15.41 4.70 -18.43
N LEU A 220 -14.34 4.50 -19.22
CA LEU A 220 -13.65 5.56 -19.96
C LEU A 220 -14.38 6.00 -21.23
N GLN A 221 -15.37 5.26 -21.72
CA GLN A 221 -16.10 5.62 -22.93
C GLN A 221 -16.79 6.98 -22.76
N GLY A 222 -16.57 7.87 -23.73
CA GLY A 222 -17.09 9.23 -23.73
C GLY A 222 -16.46 10.18 -22.70
N LYS A 223 -15.43 9.75 -21.94
CA LYS A 223 -14.72 10.61 -20.99
C LYS A 223 -13.66 11.45 -21.70
N ARG A 224 -13.43 12.65 -21.18
CA ARG A 224 -12.36 13.56 -21.63
C ARG A 224 -11.28 13.60 -20.55
N LEU A 225 -10.08 13.13 -20.89
CA LEU A 225 -8.92 13.15 -20.00
C LEU A 225 -7.93 14.20 -20.50
N ALA A 226 -7.45 15.06 -19.60
CA ALA A 226 -6.44 16.07 -19.90
C ALA A 226 -5.10 15.62 -19.31
N VAL A 227 -4.04 15.67 -20.12
CA VAL A 227 -2.66 15.39 -19.69
C VAL A 227 -1.89 16.71 -19.64
N PRO A 228 -1.42 17.16 -18.46
CA PRO A 228 -0.64 18.39 -18.38
C PRO A 228 0.68 18.26 -19.14
N LYS A 229 0.91 19.16 -20.11
CA LYS A 229 2.09 19.14 -20.99
C LYS A 229 3.42 19.10 -20.26
N MET A 230 3.51 19.71 -19.08
CA MET A 230 4.74 19.71 -18.28
C MET A 230 5.27 18.31 -17.93
N TYR A 231 4.42 17.28 -17.95
CA TYR A 231 4.80 15.89 -17.67
C TYR A 231 5.12 15.06 -18.91
N THR A 232 4.82 15.54 -20.13
CA THR A 232 5.03 14.81 -21.39
C THR A 232 5.99 15.52 -22.35
N GLU A 233 5.93 16.85 -22.38
CA GLU A 233 6.70 17.71 -23.30
C GLU A 233 7.79 18.50 -22.55
N GLY A 234 7.87 18.38 -21.22
CA GLY A 234 8.73 19.21 -20.37
C GLY A 234 8.19 20.62 -20.16
N ILE A 235 8.92 21.43 -19.40
CA ILE A 235 8.56 22.82 -19.12
C ILE A 235 9.25 23.71 -20.17
N SER A 236 8.49 24.25 -21.12
CA SER A 236 9.01 25.13 -22.18
C SER A 236 9.31 26.56 -21.70
N ASP A 237 8.68 26.98 -20.60
CA ASP A 237 8.88 28.29 -19.97
C ASP A 237 9.16 28.13 -18.47
N THR A 238 10.43 28.26 -18.09
CA THR A 238 10.91 28.13 -16.71
C THR A 238 10.94 29.46 -15.96
N SER A 239 10.50 30.57 -16.57
CA SER A 239 10.62 31.92 -16.00
C SER A 239 9.91 32.08 -14.64
N ASN A 240 8.85 31.30 -14.41
CA ASN A 240 8.07 31.31 -13.16
C ASN A 240 8.41 30.16 -12.21
N PHE A 241 9.40 29.32 -12.52
CA PHE A 241 9.74 28.13 -11.73
C PHE A 241 11.16 28.22 -11.19
N ARG A 242 11.32 28.01 -9.88
CA ARG A 242 12.64 27.78 -9.30
C ARG A 242 13.14 26.43 -9.82
N ALA A 243 14.33 26.40 -10.42
CA ALA A 243 14.94 25.15 -10.88
C ALA A 243 14.97 24.14 -9.72
N PRO A 244 14.55 22.87 -9.94
CA PRO A 244 14.64 21.86 -8.91
C PRO A 244 16.10 21.68 -8.53
N PHE A 245 16.42 21.95 -7.25
CA PHE A 245 17.76 21.67 -6.73
C PHE A 245 17.80 20.22 -6.29
N VAL A 246 18.63 19.43 -6.96
CA VAL A 246 19.02 18.09 -6.53
C VAL A 246 20.49 18.20 -6.13
N SER A 247 20.85 17.76 -4.92
CA SER A 247 22.24 17.84 -4.49
C SER A 247 23.13 16.92 -5.34
N VAL A 248 24.43 17.21 -5.36
CA VAL A 248 25.41 16.39 -6.11
C VAL A 248 25.45 14.97 -5.53
N GLU A 249 25.30 14.85 -4.21
CA GLU A 249 25.22 13.57 -3.50
C GLU A 249 24.01 12.76 -3.96
N THR A 250 22.81 13.36 -3.97
CA THR A 250 21.59 12.70 -4.45
C THR A 250 21.74 12.26 -5.91
N SER A 251 22.28 13.14 -6.75
CA SER A 251 22.50 12.84 -8.17
C SER A 251 23.47 11.68 -8.35
N SER A 252 24.52 11.63 -7.53
CA SER A 252 25.53 10.56 -7.56
C SER A 252 24.95 9.23 -7.08
N THR A 253 24.10 9.22 -6.04
CA THR A 253 23.41 8.02 -5.56
C THR A 253 22.43 7.47 -6.60
N CYS A 254 21.64 8.32 -7.27
CA CYS A 254 20.75 7.88 -8.33
C CYS A 254 21.52 7.29 -9.53
N HIS A 255 22.64 7.89 -9.94
CA HIS A 255 23.48 7.35 -11.00
C HIS A 255 24.16 6.02 -10.60
N TRP A 256 24.54 5.88 -9.33
CA TRP A 256 25.08 4.62 -8.80
C TRP A 256 24.03 3.50 -8.82
N GLY A 257 22.79 3.79 -8.39
CA GLY A 257 21.67 2.85 -8.46
C GLY A 257 21.35 2.39 -9.88
N ASN A 258 21.32 3.30 -10.85
CA ASN A 258 21.10 2.94 -12.27
C ASN A 258 22.23 2.09 -12.84
N LYS A 259 23.50 2.41 -12.55
CA LYS A 259 24.65 1.61 -13.02
C LYS A 259 24.70 0.22 -12.39
N SER A 260 24.31 0.09 -11.13
CA SER A 260 24.24 -1.20 -10.43
C SER A 260 23.21 -2.12 -11.10
N LEU A 261 22.01 -1.59 -11.39
CA LEU A 261 20.93 -2.34 -12.07
C LEU A 261 21.31 -2.74 -13.51
N GLU A 262 21.96 -1.86 -14.27
CA GLU A 262 22.45 -2.19 -15.62
C GLU A 262 23.53 -3.29 -15.59
N SER A 263 24.40 -3.30 -14.58
CA SER A 263 25.45 -4.33 -14.44
C SER A 263 24.93 -5.69 -13.97
N GLU A 264 23.79 -5.74 -13.27
CA GLU A 264 23.15 -6.99 -12.84
C GLU A 264 22.20 -7.57 -13.92
N ILE A 265 21.55 -6.73 -14.73
CA ILE A 265 20.69 -7.18 -15.84
C ILE A 265 21.49 -7.85 -16.96
N ILE A 266 22.78 -7.52 -17.13
CA ILE A 266 23.64 -8.12 -18.16
C ILE A 266 24.09 -9.56 -17.79
N ASN A 267 23.95 -10.02 -16.55
CA ASN A 267 24.45 -11.33 -16.10
C ASN A 267 23.39 -12.44 -15.94
N PHE A 268 22.16 -12.24 -16.43
CA PHE A 268 21.11 -13.28 -16.38
C PHE A 268 20.97 -14.14 -17.65
N ASN A 269 21.90 -14.02 -18.60
CA ASN A 269 22.03 -14.95 -19.73
C ASN A 269 23.45 -15.52 -19.79
N MET A 270 23.73 -16.54 -18.96
CA MET A 270 24.66 -17.64 -19.24
C MET A 270 24.36 -18.83 -18.32
#